data_AF-A0AAU8A4G0-F1
#
_entry.id   AF-A0AAU8A4G0-F1
#
_cell.length_a   1.000
_cell.length_b   1.000
_cell.length_c   1.000
_cell.angle_alpha   90.00
_cell.angle_beta   90.00
_cell.angle_gamma   90.00
#
_symmetry.space_group_name_H-M   'P 1'
#
loop_
_entity.id
_entity.type
_entity.pdbx_description
1 polymer ?
#
loop_
_entity_poly.entity_id
_entity_poly.type
_entity_poly.pdbx_seq_one_letter_code
_entity_poly.pdbx_strand_id
1 'polypeptide(L)'
;MQEKQEGESGFTLMELIIVIAIIGIITTISVPIYKNYINNSRDTAIAANVKTITSYINSVFIRCSTGETTIAISTFGNIDCSAAAHHANISPMLTIFSNYFVNQVGTNSYNKTLAGILVSGQSQPTGTISLDYGRPDQCDGSRWCIRVIGWQSTQTTVNLIYSDKW
;
A
#
# COMPACT_ATOMS: atom_id res chain seq x y z
N MET A 1 23.05 -26.57 66.89
CA MET A 1 23.43 -26.34 65.48
C MET A 1 22.23 -26.76 64.65
N GLN A 2 21.50 -25.82 64.06
CA GLN A 2 20.36 -26.10 63.20
C GLN A 2 20.85 -26.08 61.76
N GLU A 3 20.87 -27.23 61.10
CA GLU A 3 21.17 -27.33 59.66
C GLU A 3 19.98 -26.79 58.87
N LYS A 4 20.24 -25.76 58.07
CA LYS A 4 19.29 -25.16 57.14
C LYS A 4 19.30 -26.02 55.88
N GLN A 5 18.30 -26.89 55.70
CA GLN A 5 18.09 -27.58 54.42
C GLN A 5 17.70 -26.53 53.38
N GLU A 6 18.64 -26.13 52.55
CA GLU A 6 18.33 -25.39 51.33
C GLU A 6 17.64 -26.37 50.36
N GLY A 7 16.34 -26.20 50.18
CA GLY A 7 15.55 -27.03 49.28
C GLY A 7 16.07 -26.87 47.85
N GLU A 8 16.69 -27.93 47.33
CA GLU A 8 17.10 -28.00 45.93
C GLU A 8 15.87 -28.09 45.04
N SER A 9 15.33 -26.94 44.65
CA SER A 9 14.32 -26.82 43.61
C SER A 9 14.98 -27.01 42.24
N GLY A 10 15.27 -28.26 41.90
CA GLY A 10 15.77 -28.67 40.58
C GLY A 10 14.61 -28.91 39.61
N PHE A 11 14.66 -28.25 38.44
CA PHE A 11 13.70 -28.46 37.35
C PHE A 11 13.82 -29.91 36.84
N THR A 12 12.71 -30.66 36.75
CA THR A 12 12.82 -32.06 36.31
C THR A 12 13.07 -32.13 34.80
N LEU A 13 13.90 -33.09 34.38
CA LEU A 13 14.23 -33.31 32.97
C LEU A 13 12.98 -33.70 32.16
N MET A 14 12.04 -34.40 32.81
CA MET A 14 10.76 -34.78 32.23
C MET A 14 9.82 -33.58 32.04
N GLU A 15 9.76 -32.64 32.99
CA GLU A 15 9.01 -31.39 32.82
C GLU A 15 9.51 -30.62 31.61
N LEU A 16 10.83 -30.55 31.41
CA LEU A 16 11.38 -29.86 30.25
C LEU A 16 11.00 -30.57 28.94
N ILE A 17 11.04 -31.90 28.89
CA ILE A 17 10.70 -32.69 27.71
C ILE A 17 9.23 -32.52 27.33
N ILE A 18 8.32 -32.48 28.29
CA ILE A 18 6.89 -32.27 28.01
C ILE A 18 6.65 -30.85 27.48
N VAL A 19 7.32 -29.84 28.04
CA VAL A 19 7.19 -28.45 27.61
C VAL A 19 7.66 -28.27 26.16
N ILE A 20 8.83 -28.81 25.79
CA ILE A 20 9.32 -28.71 24.41
C ILE A 20 8.43 -29.47 23.42
N ALA A 21 7.84 -30.60 23.82
CA ALA A 21 6.93 -31.37 22.98
C ALA A 21 5.65 -30.57 22.66
N ILE A 22 5.07 -29.89 23.66
CA ILE A 22 3.88 -29.05 23.48
C ILE A 22 4.20 -27.81 22.63
N ILE A 23 5.34 -27.13 22.89
CA ILE A 23 5.78 -25.97 22.09
C ILE A 23 6.00 -26.39 20.62
N GLY A 24 6.55 -27.57 20.37
CA GLY A 24 6.74 -28.12 19.02
C GLY A 24 5.43 -28.19 18.24
N ILE A 25 4.37 -28.75 18.84
CA ILE A 25 3.05 -28.88 18.19
C ILE A 25 2.45 -27.50 17.90
N ILE A 26 2.48 -26.58 18.87
CA ILE A 26 1.88 -25.25 18.74
C ILE A 26 2.61 -24.41 17.68
N THR A 27 3.95 -24.46 17.65
CA THR A 27 4.75 -23.64 16.73
C THR A 27 4.52 -24.01 15.28
N THR A 28 4.36 -25.30 14.95
CA THR A 28 4.06 -25.77 13.60
C THR A 28 2.77 -25.15 13.04
N ILE A 29 1.71 -25.06 13.86
CA ILE A 29 0.41 -24.53 13.44
C ILE A 29 0.41 -22.98 13.49
N SER A 30 1.11 -22.39 14.46
CA SER A 30 1.01 -20.96 14.75
C SER A 30 1.71 -20.06 13.71
N VAL A 31 2.87 -20.48 13.18
CA VAL A 31 3.66 -19.67 12.24
C VAL A 31 2.90 -19.30 10.95
N PRO A 32 2.26 -20.24 10.22
CA PRO A 32 1.54 -19.89 8.99
C PRO A 32 0.32 -19.00 9.25
N ILE A 33 -0.41 -19.22 10.34
CA ILE A 33 -1.57 -18.41 10.72
C ILE A 33 -1.15 -16.96 10.97
N TYR A 34 -0.08 -16.77 11.76
CA TYR A 34 0.41 -15.43 12.07
C TYR A 34 0.87 -14.68 10.81
N LYS A 35 1.57 -15.36 9.88
CA LYS A 35 1.98 -14.76 8.60
C LYS A 35 0.78 -14.29 7.78
N ASN A 36 -0.27 -15.10 7.69
CA ASN A 36 -1.50 -14.74 6.97
C ASN A 36 -2.21 -13.54 7.62
N TYR A 37 -2.29 -13.50 8.96
CA TYR A 37 -2.87 -12.37 9.68
C TYR A 37 -2.14 -11.05 9.39
N ILE A 38 -0.80 -11.08 9.44
CA ILE A 38 0.02 -9.90 9.12
C ILE A 38 -0.13 -9.50 7.65
N ASN A 39 -0.16 -10.45 6.72
CA ASN A 39 -0.36 -10.17 5.30
C ASN A 39 -1.73 -9.54 5.02
N ASN A 40 -2.80 -10.06 5.61
CA ASN A 40 -4.14 -9.49 5.48
C ASN A 40 -4.19 -8.05 6.03
N SER A 41 -3.48 -7.78 7.13
CA SER A 41 -3.37 -6.44 7.71
C SER A 41 -2.65 -5.47 6.77
N ARG A 42 -1.57 -5.93 6.11
CA ARG A 42 -0.85 -5.16 5.09
C ARG A 42 -1.72 -4.88 3.87
N ASP A 43 -2.41 -5.90 3.36
CA ASP A 43 -3.31 -5.76 2.21
C ASP A 43 -4.45 -4.78 2.50
N THR A 44 -5.02 -4.82 3.72
CA THR A 44 -6.04 -3.85 4.15
C THR A 44 -5.49 -2.42 4.20
N ALA A 45 -4.27 -2.24 4.70
CA ALA A 45 -3.62 -0.92 4.72
C ALA A 45 -3.37 -0.38 3.31
N ILE A 46 -2.94 -1.23 2.37
CA ILE A 46 -2.76 -0.86 0.96
C ILE A 46 -4.09 -0.42 0.35
N ALA A 47 -5.17 -1.18 0.56
CA ALA A 47 -6.50 -0.81 0.05
C ALA A 47 -6.98 0.53 0.63
N ALA A 48 -6.76 0.77 1.93
CA ALA A 48 -7.09 2.04 2.56
C ALA A 48 -6.31 3.20 1.95
N ASN A 49 -5.00 3.04 1.73
CA ASN A 49 -4.16 4.05 1.10
C ASN A 49 -4.58 4.32 -0.34
N VAL A 50 -4.87 3.28 -1.14
CA VAL A 50 -5.40 3.42 -2.50
C VAL A 50 -6.68 4.25 -2.49
N LYS A 51 -7.63 3.94 -1.59
CA LYS A 51 -8.88 4.70 -1.45
C LYS A 51 -8.63 6.18 -1.10
N THR A 52 -7.71 6.45 -0.17
CA THR A 52 -7.33 7.82 0.21
C THR A 52 -6.73 8.58 -0.97
N ILE A 53 -5.79 7.97 -1.69
CA ILE A 53 -5.14 8.56 -2.86
C ILE A 53 -6.18 8.84 -3.95
N THR A 54 -7.02 7.86 -4.28
CA THR A 54 -8.09 8.02 -5.28
C THR A 54 -9.04 9.15 -4.89
N SER A 55 -9.45 9.22 -3.62
CA SER A 55 -10.37 10.27 -3.14
C SER A 55 -9.73 11.66 -3.22
N TYR A 56 -8.45 11.78 -2.89
CA TYR A 56 -7.72 13.04 -2.99
C TYR A 56 -7.54 13.49 -4.45
N ILE A 57 -7.16 12.58 -5.34
CA ILE A 57 -7.02 12.91 -6.76
C ILE A 57 -8.38 13.33 -7.34
N ASN A 58 -9.47 12.65 -6.99
CA ASN A 58 -10.82 13.06 -7.36
C ASN A 58 -11.18 14.46 -6.84
N SER A 59 -10.82 14.81 -5.59
CA SER A 59 -11.12 16.13 -5.04
C SER A 59 -10.38 17.25 -5.75
N VAL A 60 -9.16 17.00 -6.24
CA VAL A 60 -8.42 17.91 -7.12
C VAL A 60 -9.20 18.14 -8.41
N PHE A 61 -9.74 17.10 -9.04
CA PHE A 61 -10.47 17.28 -10.30
C PHE A 61 -11.88 17.87 -10.13
N ILE A 62 -12.51 17.68 -8.97
CA ILE A 62 -13.71 18.44 -8.62
C ILE A 62 -13.39 19.94 -8.56
N ARG A 63 -12.23 20.34 -8.04
CA ARG A 63 -11.82 21.75 -8.04
C ARG A 63 -11.58 22.28 -9.46
N CYS A 64 -10.98 21.48 -10.34
CA CYS A 64 -10.87 21.83 -11.76
C CYS A 64 -12.25 22.06 -12.40
N SER A 65 -13.25 21.21 -12.10
CA SER A 65 -14.59 21.37 -12.66
C SER A 65 -15.36 22.57 -12.09
N THR A 66 -14.99 23.06 -10.90
CA THR A 66 -15.53 24.29 -10.32
C THR A 66 -14.90 25.58 -10.85
N GLY A 67 -13.95 25.48 -11.80
CA GLY A 67 -13.41 26.63 -12.53
C GLY A 67 -11.99 27.06 -12.15
N GLU A 68 -11.30 26.32 -11.28
CA GLU A 68 -9.86 26.53 -11.08
C GLU A 68 -9.09 26.09 -12.34
N THR A 69 -8.18 26.93 -12.83
CA THR A 69 -7.32 26.58 -13.99
C THR A 69 -6.02 25.93 -13.57
N THR A 70 -5.58 26.12 -12.32
CA THR A 70 -4.34 25.59 -11.82
C THR A 70 -4.44 25.30 -10.33
N ILE A 71 -4.08 24.08 -9.92
CA ILE A 71 -4.16 23.63 -8.53
C ILE A 71 -2.76 23.28 -8.02
N ALA A 72 -2.30 23.97 -6.98
CA ALA A 72 -1.05 23.63 -6.30
C ALA A 72 -1.20 22.38 -5.43
N ILE A 73 -0.28 21.42 -5.59
CA ILE A 73 -0.14 20.24 -4.74
C ILE A 73 1.04 20.47 -3.78
N SER A 74 0.78 21.23 -2.72
CA SER A 74 1.81 21.63 -1.75
C SER A 74 3.05 22.21 -2.45
N THR A 75 4.24 21.72 -2.13
CA THR A 75 5.52 22.12 -2.73
C THR A 75 5.93 21.24 -3.92
N PHE A 76 5.11 20.28 -4.35
CA PHE A 76 5.51 19.26 -5.33
C PHE A 76 5.21 19.65 -6.78
N GLY A 77 4.34 20.62 -7.00
CA GLY A 77 4.02 21.11 -8.34
C GLY A 77 2.58 21.58 -8.45
N ASN A 78 2.17 21.90 -9.68
CA ASN A 78 0.84 22.36 -10.01
C ASN A 78 0.19 21.42 -11.03
N ILE A 79 -1.13 21.25 -10.90
CA ILE A 79 -2.00 20.57 -11.84
C ILE A 79 -2.64 21.66 -12.71
N ASP A 80 -2.44 21.62 -14.01
CA ASP A 80 -3.06 22.55 -14.95
C ASP A 80 -4.37 21.95 -15.44
N CYS A 81 -5.50 22.41 -14.87
CA CYS A 81 -6.91 22.02 -15.10
C CYS A 81 -7.45 22.29 -16.51
N SER A 82 -6.64 22.90 -17.39
CA SER A 82 -6.99 23.14 -18.78
C SER A 82 -6.35 22.15 -19.76
N ALA A 83 -5.48 21.27 -19.27
CA ALA A 83 -4.74 20.33 -20.09
C ALA A 83 -5.65 19.24 -20.66
N ALA A 84 -5.37 18.82 -21.90
CA ALA A 84 -6.15 17.76 -22.54
C ALA A 84 -5.98 16.43 -21.81
N ALA A 85 -7.05 15.62 -21.79
CA ALA A 85 -7.05 14.32 -21.15
C ALA A 85 -6.26 13.25 -21.91
N HIS A 86 -4.93 13.35 -21.88
CA HIS A 86 -3.99 12.57 -22.69
C HIS A 86 -2.75 12.15 -21.89
N HIS A 87 -2.13 11.00 -22.20
CA HIS A 87 -0.99 10.48 -21.43
C HIS A 87 0.19 11.44 -21.28
N ALA A 88 0.41 12.31 -22.28
CA ALA A 88 1.45 13.33 -22.24
C ALA A 88 1.29 14.33 -21.07
N ASN A 89 0.05 14.61 -20.66
CA ASN A 89 -0.26 15.51 -19.55
C ASN A 89 -0.49 14.73 -18.24
N ILE A 90 -1.03 13.51 -18.34
CA ILE A 90 -1.23 12.65 -17.17
C ILE A 90 0.11 12.21 -16.57
N SER A 91 1.07 11.77 -17.38
CA SER A 91 2.34 11.24 -16.86
C SER A 91 3.09 12.20 -15.91
N PRO A 92 3.34 13.47 -16.25
CA PRO A 92 3.99 14.39 -15.32
C PRO A 92 3.12 14.69 -14.09
N MET A 93 1.80 14.73 -14.25
CA MET A 93 0.85 14.90 -13.14
C MET A 93 0.95 13.75 -12.11
N LEU A 94 1.09 12.51 -12.57
CA LEU A 94 1.27 11.35 -11.68
C LEU A 94 2.54 11.44 -10.85
N THR A 95 3.61 12.04 -11.39
CA THR A 95 4.85 12.28 -10.64
C THR A 95 4.62 13.26 -9.48
N ILE A 96 3.83 14.32 -9.70
CA ILE A 96 3.46 15.28 -8.64
C ILE A 96 2.69 14.57 -7.53
N PHE A 97 1.67 13.78 -7.88
CA PHE A 97 0.91 13.00 -6.90
C PHE A 97 1.78 11.97 -6.18
N SER A 98 2.63 11.23 -6.91
CA SER A 98 3.54 10.24 -6.33
C SER A 98 4.47 10.90 -5.30
N ASN A 99 5.05 12.05 -5.61
CA ASN A 99 5.92 12.79 -4.68
C ASN A 99 5.16 13.31 -3.46
N TYR A 100 3.92 13.77 -3.64
CA TYR A 100 3.07 14.18 -2.52
C TYR A 100 2.79 13.03 -1.55
N PHE A 101 2.50 11.84 -2.08
CA PHE A 101 2.11 10.67 -1.29
C PHE A 101 3.29 9.82 -0.81
N VAL A 102 4.50 9.95 -1.36
CA VAL A 102 5.62 9.06 -1.01
C VAL A 102 5.95 9.06 0.48
N ASN A 103 5.88 10.22 1.13
CA ASN A 103 6.13 10.34 2.57
C ASN A 103 4.92 9.97 3.43
N GLN A 104 3.71 10.00 2.87
CA GLN A 104 2.48 9.64 3.57
C GLN A 104 2.27 8.12 3.58
N VAL A 105 2.56 7.46 2.45
CA VAL A 105 2.51 6.01 2.31
C VAL A 105 3.76 5.37 2.92
N GLY A 106 4.93 5.99 2.74
CA GLY A 106 6.20 5.48 3.23
C GLY A 106 6.75 4.34 2.36
N THR A 107 7.34 3.33 3.02
CA THR A 107 7.95 2.17 2.35
C THR A 107 6.94 1.06 2.11
N ASN A 108 7.24 0.19 1.14
CA ASN A 108 6.41 -0.95 0.79
C ASN A 108 6.17 -1.86 2.02
N SER A 109 4.95 -2.38 2.14
CA SER A 109 4.50 -3.14 3.32
C SER A 109 5.18 -4.51 3.48
N TYR A 110 5.68 -5.09 2.38
CA TYR A 110 6.34 -6.40 2.31
C TYR A 110 7.85 -6.30 2.16
N ASN A 111 8.35 -5.26 1.48
CA ASN A 111 9.78 -5.01 1.29
C ASN A 111 10.14 -3.56 1.65
N LYS A 112 10.82 -3.38 2.79
CA LYS A 112 11.13 -2.05 3.34
C LYS A 112 12.23 -1.28 2.59
N THR A 113 12.90 -1.90 1.64
CA THR A 113 13.88 -1.21 0.78
C THR A 113 13.25 -0.52 -0.42
N LEU A 114 11.98 -0.80 -0.70
CA LEU A 114 11.23 -0.22 -1.82
C LEU A 114 10.28 0.88 -1.33
N ALA A 115 10.04 1.88 -2.18
CA ALA A 115 8.99 2.86 -1.96
C ALA A 115 7.62 2.18 -1.95
N GLY A 116 6.72 2.63 -1.07
CA GLY A 116 5.35 2.12 -1.00
C GLY A 116 4.45 2.63 -2.13
N ILE A 117 4.83 3.75 -2.75
CA ILE A 117 4.16 4.30 -3.93
C ILE A 117 5.16 4.74 -4.99
N LEU A 118 4.80 4.55 -6.26
CA LEU A 118 5.60 4.98 -7.42
C LEU A 118 4.74 5.21 -8.66
N VAL A 119 5.29 5.85 -9.68
CA VAL A 119 4.69 5.92 -11.02
C VAL A 119 5.19 4.75 -11.87
N SER A 120 4.30 3.87 -12.32
CA SER A 120 4.67 2.75 -13.21
C SER A 120 3.43 2.12 -13.85
N GLY A 121 3.52 1.88 -15.16
CA GLY A 121 2.55 1.09 -15.93
C GLY A 121 2.87 -0.40 -16.04
N GLN A 122 3.82 -0.89 -15.26
CA GLN A 122 4.23 -2.30 -15.24
C GLN A 122 3.83 -2.98 -13.93
N SER A 123 3.81 -4.32 -13.94
CA SER A 123 3.62 -5.11 -12.73
C SER A 123 4.64 -4.74 -11.65
N GLN A 124 4.17 -4.55 -10.42
CA GLN A 124 5.00 -4.16 -9.28
C GLN A 124 5.03 -5.25 -8.21
N PRO A 125 6.07 -5.28 -7.37
CA PRO A 125 6.10 -6.17 -6.21
C PRO A 125 4.88 -5.98 -5.31
N THR A 126 4.44 -7.06 -4.67
CA THR A 126 3.40 -7.02 -3.64
C THR A 126 3.73 -5.98 -2.58
N GLY A 127 2.74 -5.20 -2.16
CA GLY A 127 2.93 -4.11 -1.21
C GLY A 127 3.06 -2.72 -1.83
N THR A 128 3.15 -2.64 -3.15
CA THR A 128 3.35 -1.37 -3.88
C THR A 128 2.00 -0.80 -4.31
N ILE A 129 1.88 0.52 -4.23
CA ILE A 129 0.84 1.30 -4.89
C ILE A 129 1.48 1.91 -6.14
N SER A 130 0.92 1.66 -7.32
CA SER A 130 1.39 2.29 -8.55
C SER A 130 0.37 3.26 -9.11
N LEU A 131 0.86 4.43 -9.51
CA LEU A 131 0.13 5.40 -10.30
C LEU A 131 0.50 5.20 -11.77
N ASP A 132 -0.50 5.08 -12.63
CA ASP A 132 -0.30 4.86 -14.06
C ASP A 132 -1.34 5.63 -14.88
N TYR A 133 -1.02 5.94 -16.14
CA TYR A 133 -2.02 6.40 -17.08
C TYR A 133 -2.64 5.18 -17.79
N GLY A 134 -3.95 5.17 -17.94
CA GLY A 134 -4.64 4.16 -18.72
C GLY A 134 -4.88 4.64 -20.13
N ARG A 135 -4.55 3.79 -21.12
CA ARG A 135 -5.04 3.96 -22.49
C ARG A 135 -6.56 3.75 -22.55
N PRO A 136 -7.26 4.25 -23.56
CA PRO A 136 -8.72 4.08 -23.66
C PRO A 136 -9.20 2.64 -23.51
N ASP A 137 -8.48 1.65 -24.05
CA ASP A 137 -8.78 0.21 -23.92
C ASP A 137 -8.63 -0.33 -22.49
N GLN A 138 -7.87 0.35 -21.64
CA GLN A 138 -7.68 0.04 -20.23
C GLN A 138 -8.61 0.85 -19.31
N CYS A 139 -9.45 1.70 -19.91
CA CYS A 139 -10.35 2.63 -19.24
C CYS A 139 -11.81 2.32 -19.64
N ASP A 140 -12.56 3.31 -20.16
CA ASP A 140 -13.96 3.17 -20.60
C ASP A 140 -14.10 2.94 -22.12
N GLY A 141 -13.00 2.74 -22.84
CA GLY A 141 -12.96 2.58 -24.29
C GLY A 141 -12.95 3.87 -25.10
N SER A 142 -13.12 5.04 -24.48
CA SER A 142 -13.26 6.32 -25.20
C SER A 142 -12.29 7.41 -24.75
N ARG A 143 -11.77 7.36 -23.52
CA ARG A 143 -10.88 8.40 -22.97
C ARG A 143 -9.70 7.81 -22.20
N TRP A 144 -8.62 8.58 -22.09
CA TRP A 144 -7.52 8.26 -21.17
C TRP A 144 -7.97 8.46 -19.73
N CYS A 145 -7.42 7.68 -18.80
CA CYS A 145 -7.74 7.77 -17.38
C CYS A 145 -6.48 7.68 -16.52
N ILE A 146 -6.61 8.04 -15.24
CA ILE A 146 -5.59 7.74 -14.23
C ILE A 146 -5.96 6.43 -13.57
N ARG A 147 -4.97 5.57 -13.36
CA ARG A 147 -5.09 4.28 -12.69
C ARG A 147 -4.32 4.34 -11.39
N VAL A 148 -5.03 4.15 -10.28
CA VAL A 148 -4.44 3.95 -8.95
C VAL A 148 -4.52 2.45 -8.66
N ILE A 149 -3.37 1.79 -8.64
CA ILE A 149 -3.28 0.33 -8.59
C ILE A 149 -2.64 -0.09 -7.26
N GLY A 150 -3.33 -0.90 -6.48
CA GLY A 150 -2.78 -1.53 -5.27
C GLY A 150 -2.43 -2.99 -5.54
N TRP A 151 -1.14 -3.33 -5.45
CA TRP A 151 -0.63 -4.69 -5.64
C TRP A 151 -0.65 -5.45 -4.30
N GLN A 152 -1.78 -6.10 -4.00
CA GLN A 152 -1.97 -6.87 -2.77
C GLN A 152 -1.50 -8.32 -2.95
N SER A 153 -1.35 -9.08 -1.86
CA SER A 153 -0.81 -10.44 -1.94
C SER A 153 -1.72 -11.43 -2.64
N THR A 154 -3.03 -11.19 -2.63
CA THR A 154 -4.06 -12.10 -3.18
C THR A 154 -4.81 -11.54 -4.38
N GLN A 155 -4.77 -10.22 -4.59
CA GLN A 155 -5.50 -9.56 -5.67
C GLN A 155 -4.84 -8.23 -6.05
N THR A 156 -5.23 -7.66 -7.18
CA THR A 156 -4.84 -6.31 -7.57
C THR A 156 -6.08 -5.43 -7.59
N THR A 157 -6.03 -4.32 -6.86
CA THR A 157 -7.11 -3.31 -6.90
C THR A 157 -6.75 -2.27 -7.94
N VAL A 158 -7.69 -1.91 -8.80
CA VAL A 158 -7.51 -0.86 -9.81
C VAL A 158 -8.65 0.13 -9.68
N ASN A 159 -8.32 1.38 -9.36
CA ASN A 159 -9.28 2.48 -9.35
C ASN A 159 -9.00 3.39 -10.54
N LEU A 160 -10.02 3.65 -11.33
CA LEU A 160 -9.95 4.49 -12.52
C LEU A 160 -10.52 5.87 -12.19
N ILE A 161 -9.80 6.92 -12.57
CA ILE A 161 -10.20 8.31 -12.39
C ILE A 161 -10.25 8.97 -13.75
N TYR A 162 -11.35 9.67 -14.01
CA TYR A 162 -11.66 10.29 -15.29
C TYR A 162 -11.79 11.79 -15.13
N SER A 163 -11.34 12.53 -16.14
CA SER A 163 -11.67 13.93 -16.34
C SER A 163 -11.65 14.23 -17.82
N ASP A 164 -12.50 15.14 -18.27
CA ASP A 164 -12.50 15.64 -19.65
C ASP A 164 -11.34 16.61 -19.91
N LYS A 165 -10.82 17.22 -18.84
CA LYS A 165 -9.64 18.10 -18.82
C LYS A 165 -8.88 17.88 -17.51
N TRP A 166 -7.56 17.69 -17.57
CA TRP A 166 -6.70 17.65 -16.38
C TRP A 166 -6.20 19.01 -16.04
#